data_AF-A0A920T537-F1
#
_entry.id   AF-A0A920T537-F1
#
_cell.length_a   1.000
_cell.length_b   1.000
_cell.length_c   1.000
_cell.angle_alpha   90.00
_cell.angle_beta   90.00
_cell.angle_gamma   90.00
#
_symmetry.space_group_name_H-M   'P 1'
#
loop_
_entity.id
_entity.type
_entity.pdbx_description
1 polymer ?
#
loop_
_entity_poly.entity_id
_entity_poly.type
_entity_poly.pdbx_seq_one_letter_code
_entity_poly.pdbx_strand_id
1 'polypeptide(L)'
;MPGLIDSHLHCSFDDVQSNDELFFHRDPTLVALVAAQNLRKMLRAGVTSFVDPDTSHGIGPALRDAVNAGVVQGPRIKTGVQALLTAVGGKQLDD
;
A
#
# COMPACT_ATOMS: atom_id res chain seq x y z
N MET A 1 -11.63 23.17 4.11
CA MET A 1 -12.46 22.01 3.70
C MET A 1 -12.08 20.81 4.57
N PRO A 2 -12.95 19.80 4.76
CA PRO A 2 -12.55 18.50 5.31
C PRO A 2 -11.43 17.87 4.45
N GLY A 3 -10.66 16.95 5.03
CA GLY A 3 -9.62 16.22 4.29
C GLY A 3 -10.21 15.26 3.26
N LEU A 4 -9.52 15.07 2.13
CA LEU A 4 -9.97 14.17 1.07
C LEU A 4 -9.84 12.70 1.52
N ILE A 5 -10.70 11.86 0.95
CA ILE A 5 -10.71 10.41 1.16
C ILE A 5 -10.58 9.74 -0.20
N ASP A 6 -9.66 8.79 -0.31
CA ASP A 6 -9.50 7.96 -1.49
C ASP A 6 -9.96 6.53 -1.18
N SER A 7 -10.97 6.03 -1.90
CA SER A 7 -11.57 4.73 -1.63
C SER A 7 -10.80 3.55 -2.23
N HIS A 8 -9.81 3.77 -3.09
CA HIS A 8 -9.07 2.69 -3.74
C HIS A 8 -7.72 3.17 -4.28
N LEU A 9 -6.65 2.84 -3.57
CA LEU A 9 -5.28 3.07 -4.05
C LEU A 9 -4.32 2.00 -3.53
N HIS A 10 -3.13 1.93 -4.12
CA HIS A 10 -2.06 1.05 -3.68
C HIS A 10 -0.86 1.89 -3.22
N CYS A 11 -0.68 2.01 -1.91
CA CYS A 11 0.37 2.87 -1.34
C CYS A 11 1.76 2.24 -1.47
N SER A 12 1.82 0.92 -1.53
CA SER A 12 3.04 0.12 -1.63
C SER A 12 3.58 -0.04 -3.06
N PHE A 13 2.80 0.36 -4.08
CA PHE A 13 3.20 0.22 -5.47
C PHE A 13 4.11 1.37 -5.90
N ASP A 14 5.08 1.05 -6.75
CA ASP A 14 6.03 1.99 -7.32
C ASP A 14 6.25 1.75 -8.81
N ASP A 15 7.20 2.46 -9.41
CA ASP A 15 7.42 2.46 -10.86
C ASP A 15 8.16 1.19 -11.33
N VAL A 16 7.44 0.08 -11.32
CA VAL A 16 7.88 -1.24 -11.79
C VAL A 16 7.50 -1.47 -13.25
N GLN A 17 8.29 -2.30 -13.94
CA GLN A 17 8.09 -2.58 -15.37
C GLN A 17 7.22 -3.83 -15.60
N SER A 18 6.89 -4.59 -14.55
CA SER A 18 6.01 -5.76 -14.66
C SER A 18 5.35 -6.14 -13.32
N ASN A 19 4.24 -6.87 -13.39
CA ASN A 19 3.61 -7.49 -12.22
C ASN A 19 4.55 -8.49 -11.53
N ASP A 20 5.43 -9.13 -12.30
CA ASP A 20 6.41 -10.07 -11.75
C ASP A 20 7.40 -9.36 -10.82
N GLU A 21 7.90 -8.21 -11.26
CA GLU A 21 8.75 -7.33 -10.45
C GLU A 21 8.00 -6.82 -9.21
N LEU A 22 6.77 -6.36 -9.37
CA LEU A 22 5.98 -5.76 -8.29
C LEU A 22 5.64 -6.73 -7.15
N PHE A 23 5.25 -7.96 -7.51
CA PHE A 23 4.68 -8.91 -6.57
C PHE A 23 5.66 -9.98 -6.09
N PHE A 24 6.65 -10.36 -6.90
CA PHE A 24 7.51 -11.52 -6.61
C PHE A 24 8.99 -11.16 -6.46
N HIS A 25 9.46 -10.08 -7.07
CA HIS A 25 10.90 -9.74 -7.11
C HIS A 25 11.25 -8.37 -6.50
N ARG A 26 10.31 -7.72 -5.81
CA ARG A 26 10.57 -6.47 -5.09
C ARG A 26 11.10 -6.77 -3.69
N ASP A 27 12.17 -6.08 -3.28
CA ASP A 27 12.66 -6.16 -1.91
C ASP A 27 11.62 -5.60 -0.92
N PRO A 28 11.18 -6.35 0.11
CA PRO A 28 10.16 -5.90 1.06
C PRO A 28 10.55 -4.64 1.83
N THR A 29 11.85 -4.43 2.11
CA THR A 29 12.32 -3.23 2.82
C THR A 29 12.17 -2.00 1.93
N LEU A 30 12.54 -2.11 0.65
CA LEU A 30 12.33 -1.05 -0.32
C LEU A 30 10.83 -0.72 -0.47
N VAL A 31 9.97 -1.73 -0.57
CA VAL A 31 8.50 -1.54 -0.64
C VAL A 31 7.99 -0.74 0.56
N ALA A 32 8.42 -1.07 1.78
CA ALA A 32 8.04 -0.33 2.98
C ALA A 32 8.53 1.14 2.96
N LEU A 33 9.76 1.38 2.51
CA LEU A 33 10.32 2.74 2.39
C LEU A 33 9.58 3.58 1.34
N VAL A 34 9.25 2.99 0.19
CA VAL A 34 8.49 3.66 -0.86
C VAL A 34 7.07 3.94 -0.39
N ALA A 35 6.41 2.98 0.29
CA ALA A 35 5.10 3.20 0.88
C ALA A 35 5.12 4.40 1.84
N ALA A 36 6.08 4.47 2.76
CA ALA A 36 6.24 5.60 3.66
C ALA A 36 6.44 6.95 2.92
N GLN A 37 7.17 6.95 1.79
CA GLN A 37 7.30 8.14 0.95
C GLN A 37 5.96 8.53 0.30
N ASN A 38 5.20 7.55 -0.20
CA ASN A 38 3.91 7.76 -0.86
C ASN A 38 2.86 8.30 0.11
N LEU A 39 2.81 7.81 1.36
CA LEU A 39 1.92 8.36 2.39
C LEU A 39 2.12 9.87 2.61
N ARG A 40 3.38 10.35 2.56
CA ARG A 40 3.68 11.78 2.65
C ARG A 40 3.23 12.55 1.41
N LYS A 41 3.35 11.97 0.21
CA LYS A 41 2.83 12.57 -1.03
C LYS A 41 1.32 12.76 -0.96
N MET A 42 0.60 11.75 -0.46
CA MET A 42 -0.86 11.79 -0.29
C MET A 42 -1.32 12.89 0.65
N LEU A 43 -0.66 13.03 1.81
CA LEU A 43 -0.96 14.13 2.74
C LEU A 43 -0.76 15.50 2.09
N ARG A 44 0.32 15.69 1.30
CA ARG A 44 0.56 16.94 0.56
C ARG A 44 -0.49 17.21 -0.52
N ALA A 45 -1.10 16.15 -1.07
CA ALA A 45 -2.22 16.25 -2.01
C ALA A 45 -3.58 16.48 -1.32
N GLY A 46 -3.63 16.49 0.02
CA GLY A 46 -4.85 16.71 0.81
C GLY A 46 -5.62 15.44 1.15
N VAL A 47 -5.11 14.25 0.79
CA VAL A 47 -5.70 12.96 1.17
C VAL A 47 -5.36 12.66 2.63
N THR A 48 -6.38 12.51 3.46
CA THR A 48 -6.25 12.28 4.91
C THR A 48 -6.74 10.91 5.35
N SER A 49 -7.39 10.15 4.48
CA SER A 49 -7.76 8.75 4.71
C SER A 49 -7.83 7.98 3.40
N PHE A 50 -7.52 6.69 3.44
CA PHE A 50 -7.67 5.84 2.27
C PHE A 50 -7.94 4.37 2.58
N VAL A 51 -8.34 3.63 1.54
CA VAL A 51 -8.42 2.18 1.52
C VAL A 51 -7.41 1.61 0.53
N ASP A 52 -6.55 0.70 0.99
CA ASP A 52 -5.64 -0.07 0.14
C ASP A 52 -5.96 -1.57 0.24
N PRO A 53 -6.73 -2.12 -0.72
CA PRO A 53 -7.19 -3.49 -0.66
C PRO A 53 -6.09 -4.51 -0.94
N ASP A 54 -4.96 -4.09 -1.50
CA ASP A 54 -3.90 -4.98 -1.97
C ASP A 54 -2.51 -4.34 -1.86
N THR A 55 -1.70 -4.90 -0.97
CA THR A 55 -0.34 -4.42 -0.68
C THR A 55 0.70 -5.47 -1.05
N SER A 56 1.77 -5.03 -1.72
CA SER A 56 2.94 -5.88 -1.97
C SER A 56 3.48 -6.42 -0.65
N HIS A 57 3.77 -7.72 -0.60
CA HIS A 57 4.22 -8.45 0.61
C HIS A 57 3.25 -8.39 1.80
N GLY A 58 1.98 -8.03 1.59
CA GLY A 58 0.98 -7.98 2.66
C GLY A 58 1.30 -6.97 3.78
N ILE A 59 2.09 -5.92 3.50
CA ILE A 59 2.58 -4.99 4.52
C ILE A 59 1.51 -4.04 5.07
N GLY A 60 0.32 -3.99 4.46
CA GLY A 60 -0.74 -3.03 4.77
C GLY A 60 -1.04 -2.88 6.27
N PRO A 61 -1.37 -3.97 7.00
CA PRO A 61 -1.67 -3.89 8.43
C PRO A 61 -0.51 -3.34 9.26
N ALA A 62 0.73 -3.77 8.99
CA ALA A 62 1.92 -3.27 9.68
C ALA A 62 2.16 -1.78 9.42
N LEU A 63 1.95 -1.33 8.18
CA LEU A 63 2.07 0.07 7.80
C LEU A 63 0.99 0.95 8.48
N ARG A 64 -0.27 0.48 8.53
CA ARG A 64 -1.36 1.12 9.28
C ARG A 64 -0.98 1.27 10.75
N ASP A 65 -0.47 0.21 11.37
CA ASP A 65 -0.14 0.21 12.79
C ASP A 65 1.04 1.14 13.08
N ALA A 66 2.04 1.20 12.20
CA ALA A 66 3.14 2.15 12.26
C ALA A 66 2.65 3.61 12.16
N VAL A 67 1.66 3.90 11.31
CA VAL A 67 1.05 5.24 11.22
C VAL A 67 0.27 5.58 12.49
N ASN A 68 -0.52 4.64 13.00
CA ASN A 68 -1.28 4.84 14.24
C ASN A 68 -0.37 5.06 15.45
N ALA A 69 0.78 4.40 15.47
CA ALA A 69 1.81 4.56 16.51
C ALA A 69 2.68 5.83 16.32
N GLY A 70 2.52 6.57 15.22
CA GLY A 70 3.31 7.76 14.91
C GLY A 70 4.75 7.48 14.45
N VAL A 71 5.10 6.22 14.15
CA VAL A 71 6.41 5.82 13.60
C VAL A 71 6.61 6.38 12.19
N VAL A 72 5.54 6.34 11.39
CA VAL A 72 5.49 6.90 10.04
C VAL A 72 4.38 7.94 9.96
N GLN A 73 4.66 9.09 9.37
CA GLN A 73 3.62 10.10 9.11
C GLN A 73 2.79 9.68 7.88
N GLY A 74 1.47 9.60 8.03
CA GLY A 74 0.58 9.25 6.93
C GLY A 74 -0.90 9.54 7.19
N PRO A 75 -1.76 9.35 6.18
CA PRO A 75 -3.21 9.39 6.32
C PRO A 75 -3.73 8.20 7.13
N ARG A 76 -4.99 8.25 7.59
CA ARG A 76 -5.63 7.09 8.24
C ARG A 76 -5.83 5.96 7.23
N ILE A 77 -5.39 4.76 7.59
CA ILE A 77 -5.34 3.62 6.67
C ILE A 77 -6.41 2.58 7.01
N LYS A 78 -7.21 2.20 6.02
CA LYS A 78 -7.90 0.90 5.96
C LYS A 78 -7.22 0.06 4.91
N THR A 79 -7.00 -1.22 5.15
CA THR A 79 -6.16 -2.03 4.27
C THR A 79 -6.47 -3.51 4.32
N GLY A 80 -6.33 -4.17 3.17
CA GLY A 80 -6.25 -5.61 3.01
C GLY A 80 -4.81 -6.12 3.10
N VAL A 81 -4.56 -7.32 2.59
CA VAL A 81 -3.21 -7.91 2.47
C VAL A 81 -2.92 -8.14 1.00
N GLN A 82 -2.79 -9.37 0.53
CA GLN A 82 -2.70 -9.73 -0.87
C GLN A 82 -4.12 -9.95 -1.43
N ALA A 83 -4.38 -9.52 -2.66
CA ALA A 83 -5.67 -9.75 -3.31
C ALA A 83 -5.92 -11.26 -3.57
N LEU A 84 -7.11 -11.75 -3.24
CA LEU A 84 -7.54 -13.10 -3.61
C LEU A 84 -8.09 -13.10 -5.04
N LEU A 85 -7.48 -13.87 -5.94
CA LEU A 85 -7.87 -13.93 -7.35
C LEU A 85 -8.51 -15.28 -7.71
N THR A 86 -9.63 -15.23 -8.44
CA THR A 86 -10.56 -16.35 -8.63
C THR A 86 -10.17 -17.33 -9.75
N ALA A 87 -9.03 -17.15 -10.43
CA ALA A 87 -8.59 -18.03 -11.53
C ALA A 87 -7.06 -18.15 -11.61
N VAL A 88 -6.58 -19.34 -12.01
CA VAL A 88 -5.18 -19.60 -12.37
C VAL A 88 -4.84 -18.73 -13.59
N GLY A 89 -4.23 -17.56 -13.36
CA GLY A 89 -3.92 -16.56 -14.39
C GLY A 89 -4.12 -15.11 -13.94
N GLY A 90 -4.93 -14.86 -12.92
CA GLY A 90 -4.89 -13.60 -12.17
C GLY A 90 -3.82 -13.74 -11.09
N LYS A 91 -2.73 -12.97 -11.13
CA LYS A 91 -1.60 -13.19 -10.21
C LYS A 91 -1.66 -12.28 -8.97
N GLN A 92 -1.97 -12.88 -7.83
CA GLN A 92 -1.29 -12.77 -6.54
C GLN A 92 -1.78 -13.93 -5.65
N LEU A 93 -0.86 -14.82 -5.28
CA LEU A 93 -0.87 -15.77 -4.17
C LEU A 93 0.61 -16.04 -3.85
N ASP A 94 1.00 -15.93 -2.60
CA ASP A 94 2.11 -16.70 -2.00
C ASP A 94 1.65 -17.03 -0.57
N ASP A 95 1.56 -18.34 -0.27
CA ASP A 95 1.08 -18.93 0.99
C ASP A 95 1.87 -18.47 2.23
#